data_AF-A0A3B0JFI2-F1
#
_entry.id   AF-A0A3B0JFI2-F1
#
_cell.length_a   1.000
_cell.length_b   1.000
_cell.length_c   1.000
_cell.angle_alpha   90.00
_cell.angle_beta   90.00
_cell.angle_gamma   90.00
#
_symmetry.space_group_name_H-M   'P 1'
#
loop_
_entity.id
_entity.type
_entity.pdbx_description
1 polymer ?
#
loop_
_entity_poly.entity_id
_entity_poly.type
_entity_poly.pdbx_seq_one_letter_code
_entity_poly.pdbx_strand_id
1 'polypeptide(L)' 'MSERDYNGEPGCRTLAELSKSFRHYWDPTAYWQCSKEQAQAAQLKRCPANELYYDKAQRCVAWKDWQWTEPQEPPTKPRK' A
#
# COMPACT_ATOMS: atom_id res chain seq x y z
N MET A 1 -14.21 9.26 15.95
CA MET A 1 -14.10 7.80 15.84
C MET A 1 -12.69 7.50 15.38
N SER A 2 -11.95 6.76 16.20
CA SER A 2 -10.49 6.69 16.30
C SER A 2 -9.72 6.58 14.97
N GLU A 3 -8.86 7.56 14.69
CA GLU A 3 -7.82 7.57 13.64
C GLU A 3 -6.71 6.51 13.83
N ARG A 4 -6.94 5.49 14.69
CA ARG A 4 -5.94 4.49 15.10
C ARG A 4 -5.97 3.20 14.26
N ASP A 5 -6.99 3.02 13.43
CA ASP A 5 -7.14 1.89 12.52
C ASP A 5 -6.83 2.29 11.07
N TYR A 6 -5.93 3.26 10.86
CA TYR A 6 -5.50 3.61 9.51
C TYR A 6 -4.39 2.67 9.06
N ASN A 7 -4.73 1.80 8.12
CA ASN A 7 -3.82 0.76 7.62
C ASN A 7 -2.88 1.23 6.50
N GLY A 8 -2.82 2.54 6.26
CA GLY A 8 -2.16 3.11 5.08
C GLY A 8 -2.98 2.96 3.80
N GLU A 9 -4.31 2.80 3.90
CA GLU A 9 -5.17 2.65 2.72
C GLU A 9 -5.19 3.96 1.89
N PRO A 10 -4.76 3.95 0.62
CA PRO A 10 -4.80 5.12 -0.25
C PRO A 10 -6.22 5.34 -0.80
N GLY A 11 -6.59 6.60 -1.00
CA GLY A 11 -7.87 6.98 -1.59
C GLY A 11 -7.95 6.79 -3.10
N CYS A 12 -6.82 6.50 -3.78
CA CYS A 12 -6.70 6.30 -5.22
C CYS A 12 -7.45 7.36 -6.06
N ARG A 13 -7.33 8.63 -5.68
CA ARG A 13 -8.04 9.73 -6.38
C ARG A 13 -7.17 10.43 -7.40
N THR A 14 -5.86 10.45 -7.22
CA THR A 14 -4.95 11.11 -8.16
C THR A 14 -4.37 10.12 -9.17
N LEU A 15 -4.18 10.58 -10.42
CA LEU A 15 -3.54 9.79 -11.48
C LEU A 15 -2.13 9.30 -11.09
N ALA A 16 -1.45 10.01 -10.19
CA ALA A 16 -0.14 9.61 -9.66
C ALA A 16 -0.21 8.42 -8.69
N GLU A 17 -1.37 8.19 -8.05
CA GLU A 17 -1.65 7.03 -7.20
C GLU A 17 -2.25 5.88 -8.02
N LEU A 18 -2.95 6.18 -9.11
CA LEU A 18 -3.48 5.15 -10.03
C LEU A 18 -2.33 4.34 -10.61
N SER A 19 -2.44 3.01 -10.50
CA SER A 19 -1.37 2.05 -10.84
C SER A 19 -0.15 2.04 -9.90
N LYS A 20 -0.16 2.80 -8.79
CA LYS A 20 0.81 2.62 -7.71
C LYS A 20 0.30 1.65 -6.65
N SER A 21 1.25 1.06 -5.94
CA SER A 21 1.01 0.23 -4.79
C SER A 21 1.68 0.81 -3.56
N PHE A 22 0.98 0.77 -2.44
CA PHE A 22 1.36 1.36 -1.17
C PHE A 22 1.54 0.26 -0.14
N ARG A 23 2.56 0.37 0.70
CA ARG A 23 2.81 -0.60 1.76
C ARG A 23 1.73 -0.52 2.85
N HIS A 24 1.30 -1.66 3.37
CA HIS A 24 0.44 -1.68 4.55
C HIS A 24 1.25 -1.29 5.79
N TYR A 25 0.69 -0.40 6.63
CA TYR A 25 1.43 0.18 7.76
C TYR A 25 1.80 -0.86 8.82
N TRP A 26 0.91 -1.83 9.03
CA TRP A 26 1.03 -2.84 10.06
C TRP A 26 1.63 -4.16 9.54
N ASP A 27 1.46 -4.45 8.25
CA ASP A 27 1.74 -5.78 7.68
C ASP A 27 2.73 -5.65 6.51
N PRO A 28 4.00 -6.03 6.68
CA PRO A 28 4.97 -5.93 5.59
C PRO A 28 4.72 -6.95 4.47
N THR A 29 3.90 -7.98 4.71
CA THR A 29 3.45 -8.96 3.71
C THR A 29 2.25 -8.47 2.90
N ALA A 30 1.61 -7.38 3.32
CA ALA A 30 0.43 -6.84 2.68
C ALA A 30 0.71 -5.46 2.08
N TYR A 31 -0.01 -5.15 1.02
CA TYR A 31 0.09 -3.88 0.32
C TYR A 31 -1.23 -3.50 -0.31
N TRP A 32 -1.47 -2.22 -0.40
CA TRP A 32 -2.61 -1.64 -1.08
C TRP A 32 -2.26 -1.40 -2.53
N GLN A 33 -3.10 -1.84 -3.45
CA GLN A 33 -2.93 -1.58 -4.87
C GLN A 33 -4.10 -0.76 -5.37
N CYS A 34 -3.81 0.42 -5.92
CA CYS A 34 -4.83 1.24 -6.57
C CYS A 34 -5.21 0.65 -7.92
N SER A 35 -6.51 0.65 -8.22
CA SER A 35 -7.01 0.30 -9.55
C SER A 35 -6.67 1.41 -10.56
N LYS A 36 -6.87 1.15 -11.85
CA LYS A 36 -6.70 2.16 -12.90
C LYS A 36 -7.82 3.20 -12.92
N GLU A 37 -8.94 2.91 -12.26
CA GLU A 37 -10.11 3.76 -12.17
C GLU A 37 -9.99 4.75 -10.99
N GLN A 38 -10.28 6.03 -11.25
CA GLN A 38 -10.29 7.08 -10.24
C GLN A 38 -11.38 6.83 -9.19
N ALA A 39 -11.06 7.09 -7.92
CA ALA A 39 -11.97 6.93 -6.78
C ALA A 39 -12.40 5.49 -6.48
N GLN A 40 -11.75 4.49 -7.07
CA GLN A 40 -11.88 3.11 -6.63
C GLN A 40 -11.12 2.90 -5.31
N ALA A 41 -11.70 2.16 -4.36
CA ALA A 41 -10.98 1.75 -3.17
C ALA A 41 -9.73 0.92 -3.52
N ALA A 42 -8.65 1.13 -2.77
CA ALA A 42 -7.44 0.34 -2.92
C ALA A 42 -7.71 -1.12 -2.58
N GLN A 43 -7.15 -2.04 -3.36
CA GLN A 43 -7.28 -3.46 -3.07
C GLN A 43 -6.13 -3.90 -2.18
N LEU A 44 -6.46 -4.55 -1.06
CA LEU A 44 -5.46 -5.22 -0.24
C LEU A 44 -4.97 -6.47 -0.98
N LYS A 45 -3.70 -6.47 -1.37
CA LYS A 45 -2.99 -7.62 -1.92
C LYS A 45 -1.95 -8.09 -0.91
N ARG A 46 -1.59 -9.37 -0.99
CA ARG A 46 -0.59 -9.98 -0.11
C ARG A 46 0.47 -10.69 -0.94
N CYS A 47 1.71 -10.57 -0.49
CA CYS A 47 2.84 -11.30 -1.04
C CYS A 47 2.79 -12.78 -0.61
N PRO A 48 3.41 -13.68 -1.40
CA PRO A 48 3.53 -15.09 -1.03
C PRO A 48 4.42 -15.30 0.21
N ALA A 49 4.42 -16.53 0.74
CA ALA A 49 5.16 -16.86 1.96
C ALA A 49 6.67 -16.60 1.79
N ASN A 50 7.30 -16.03 2.83
CA ASN A 50 8.70 -15.56 2.85
C ASN A 50 9.02 -14.35 1.94
N GLU A 51 8.01 -13.71 1.37
CA GLU A 51 8.17 -12.45 0.65
C GLU A 51 7.47 -11.30 1.37
N LEU A 52 8.09 -10.12 1.31
CA LEU A 52 7.60 -8.88 1.88
C LEU A 52 7.46 -7.84 0.77
N TYR A 53 6.42 -7.02 0.84
CA TYR A 53 6.20 -5.97 -0.13
C TYR A 53 7.22 -4.86 0.04
N TYR A 54 7.97 -4.57 -1.02
CA TYR A 54 8.96 -3.51 -1.05
C TYR A 54 8.45 -2.35 -1.89
N ASP A 55 8.06 -1.28 -1.20
CA ASP A 55 7.51 -0.06 -1.81
C ASP A 55 8.45 0.54 -2.86
N LYS A 56 9.75 0.59 -2.57
CA LYS A 56 10.79 1.09 -3.49
C LYS A 56 10.84 0.35 -4.82
N ALA A 57 10.56 -0.96 -4.80
CA ALA A 57 10.55 -1.78 -6.01
C ALA A 57 9.12 -2.04 -6.52
N GLN A 58 8.09 -1.52 -5.83
CA GLN A 58 6.67 -1.76 -6.08
C GLN A 58 6.35 -3.25 -6.29
N ARG A 59 7.05 -4.14 -5.57
CA ARG A 59 6.93 -5.60 -5.74
C ARG A 59 7.25 -6.36 -4.47
N CYS A 60 6.82 -7.61 -4.43
CA CYS A 60 7.23 -8.57 -3.41
C CYS A 60 8.70 -8.94 -3.62
N VAL A 61 9.49 -8.88 -2.55
CA VAL A 61 10.90 -9.29 -2.51
C VAL A 61 11.08 -10.28 -1.36
N ALA A 62 12.10 -11.13 -1.43
CA ALA A 62 12.41 -12.03 -0.34
C ALA A 62 12.66 -11.25 0.95
N TRP A 63 12.22 -11.78 2.10
CA TRP A 63 12.38 -11.13 3.40
C TRP A 63 13.84 -10.73 3.72
N LYS A 64 14.82 -11.45 3.14
CA LYS A 64 16.26 -11.17 3.29
C LYS A 64 16.71 -9.89 2.58
N ASP A 65 16.13 -9.61 1.42
CA ASP A 65 16.41 -8.40 0.61
C ASP A 65 15.52 -7.22 1.00
N TRP A 66 14.43 -7.52 1.71
CA TRP A 66 13.49 -6.52 2.17
C TRP A 66 14.12 -5.66 3.26
N GLN A 67 13.99 -4.35 3.08
CA GLN A 67 14.41 -3.36 4.05
C GLN A 67 13.20 -2.55 4.47
N TRP A 68 13.11 -2.23 5.75
CA TRP A 68 12.07 -1.33 6.22
C TRP A 68 12.28 0.03 5.56
N THR A 69 11.31 0.45 4.76
CA THR A 69 11.22 1.81 4.22
C THR A 69 10.08 2.53 4.88
N GLU A 70 10.26 3.83 5.11
CA GLU A 70 9.19 4.69 5.59
C GLU A 70 8.02 4.61 4.61
N PRO A 71 6.79 4.31 5.07
CA PRO A 71 5.63 4.29 4.21
C PRO A 71 5.42 5.68 3.62
N GLN A 72 5.28 5.79 2.29
CA GLN A 72 4.79 7.05 1.74
C GLN A 72 3.32 7.20 2.12
N GLU A 73 3.03 8.23 2.92
CA GLU A 73 1.65 8.65 3.14
C GLU A 73 1.02 8.97 1.77
N PRO A 74 -0.05 8.27 1.38
CA PRO A 74 -0.73 8.59 0.15
C PRO A 74 -1.29 10.02 0.28
N PRO A 75 -1.14 10.86 -0.76
CA PRO A 75 -1.64 12.24 -0.72
C PRO A 75 -3.15 12.29 -0.51
N THR A 76 -3.87 11.20 -0.82
CA THR A 76 -5.30 11.10 -0.57
C THR A 76 -5.62 10.02 0.44
N LYS A 77 -6.30 10.42 1.53
CA LYS A 77 -6.94 9.50 2.47
C LYS A 77 -8.35 9.16 1.97
N PRO A 78 -8.83 7.91 2.13
CA PRO A 78 -10.22 7.57 1.85
C PRO A 78 -11.12 8.39 2.78
N ARG A 79 -11.95 9.27 2.21
CA ARG A 79 -13.03 9.89 3.01
C ARG A 79 -14.14 8.84 3.13
N LYS A 80 -14.36 8.35 4.35
CA LYS A 80 -15.64 7.71 4.74
C LYS A 80 -16.79 8.71 4.59
#